data_AF-A0A2V7R6I4-F1
#
_entry.id   AF-A0A2V7R6I4-F1
#
_cell.length_a   1.000
_cell.length_b   1.000
_cell.length_c   1.000
_cell.angle_alpha   90.00
_cell.angle_beta   90.00
_cell.angle_gamma   90.00
#
_symmetry.space_group_name_H-M   'P 1'
#
loop_
_entity.id
_entity.type
_entity.pdbx_description
1 polymer ?
#
loop_
_entity_poly.entity_id
_entity_poly.type
_entity_poly.pdbx_seq_one_letter_code
_entity_poly.pdbx_strand_id
1 'polypeptide(L)'
;MITPGTLRALPTFYSDSLARVVAGSRVHTDSGIMILSPTGLAIVVAETSEMRQKPSGFRVGDTLEILNSVREGVNRMRWHGQEFETTTAELGRTVSWLRTIREPVQSWWVYMTDSTSRRSGWMRMGGVKARVNEAQHPDACGR
;
A
#
# COMPACT_ATOMS: atom_id res chain seq x y z
N MET A 1 -10.06 -19.51 19.31
CA MET A 1 -9.78 -18.17 19.89
C MET A 1 -8.83 -17.47 18.92
N ILE A 2 -9.22 -16.31 18.36
CA ILE A 2 -8.36 -15.56 17.42
C ILE A 2 -7.47 -14.66 18.28
N THR A 3 -6.15 -14.83 18.22
CA THR A 3 -5.20 -13.96 18.93
C THR A 3 -5.19 -12.59 18.25
N PRO A 4 -5.47 -11.48 18.97
CA PRO A 4 -5.43 -10.15 18.37
C PRO A 4 -4.01 -9.82 17.88
N GLY A 5 -3.92 -9.23 16.69
CA GLY A 5 -2.66 -8.76 16.13
C GLY A 5 -2.14 -7.55 16.90
N THR A 6 -0.82 -7.43 17.02
CA THR A 6 -0.19 -6.27 17.65
C THR A 6 -0.37 -5.03 16.78
N LEU A 7 -1.15 -4.07 17.27
CA LEU A 7 -1.22 -2.73 16.69
C LEU A 7 0.08 -1.97 17.03
N ARG A 8 0.68 -1.31 16.04
CA ARG A 8 1.84 -0.42 16.25
C ARG A 8 1.43 0.95 16.75
N ALA A 9 0.18 1.35 16.50
CA ALA A 9 -0.41 2.61 16.92
C ALA A 9 -1.92 2.45 17.13
N LEU A 10 -2.50 3.31 17.98
CA LEU A 10 -3.95 3.42 18.10
C LEU A 10 -4.54 4.06 16.84
N PRO A 11 -5.76 3.69 16.43
CA PRO A 11 -6.44 4.31 15.28
C PRO A 11 -6.58 5.82 15.50
N THR A 12 -6.01 6.62 14.60
CA THR A 12 -6.25 8.06 14.52
C THR A 12 -6.55 8.45 13.07
N PHE A 13 -7.20 9.61 12.87
CA PHE A 13 -7.48 10.15 11.53
C PHE A 13 -6.23 10.36 10.67
N TYR A 14 -5.04 10.41 11.28
CA TYR A 14 -3.76 10.65 10.61
C TYR A 14 -2.88 9.40 10.47
N SER A 15 -3.35 8.24 10.93
CA SER A 15 -2.55 7.02 10.90
C SER A 15 -2.66 6.34 9.54
N ASP A 16 -1.64 6.52 8.68
CA ASP A 16 -1.59 5.88 7.35
C ASP A 16 -1.52 4.35 7.42
N SER A 17 -1.02 3.78 8.53
CA SER A 17 -0.92 2.33 8.74
C SER A 17 -0.83 1.97 10.22
N LEU A 18 -1.73 1.10 10.69
CA LEU A 18 -1.85 0.74 12.12
C LEU A 18 -1.13 -0.56 12.48
N ALA A 19 -1.02 -1.50 11.56
CA ALA A 19 -0.42 -2.80 11.80
C ALA A 19 0.09 -3.44 10.50
N ARG A 20 1.06 -4.36 10.63
CA ARG A 20 1.42 -5.28 9.55
C ARG A 20 0.73 -6.61 9.82
N VAL A 21 -0.06 -7.06 8.85
CA VAL A 21 -0.78 -8.33 8.92
C VAL A 21 -0.02 -9.35 8.08
N VAL A 22 0.31 -10.51 8.67
CA VAL A 22 0.98 -11.61 7.95
C VAL A 22 -0.02 -12.26 7.00
N ALA A 23 0.43 -12.69 5.82
CA ALA A 23 -0.42 -13.40 4.88
C ALA A 23 -1.09 -14.63 5.53
N GLY A 24 -2.38 -14.84 5.24
CA GLY A 24 -3.18 -15.90 5.88
C GLY A 24 -3.75 -15.56 7.25
N SER A 25 -3.41 -14.40 7.83
CA SER A 25 -4.02 -13.95 9.09
C SER A 25 -5.50 -13.61 8.89
N ARG A 26 -6.32 -13.93 9.90
CA ARG A 26 -7.71 -13.48 9.97
C ARG A 26 -7.77 -12.14 10.71
N VAL A 27 -8.28 -11.11 10.03
CA VAL A 27 -8.56 -9.79 10.64
C VAL A 27 -10.02 -9.75 11.06
N HIS A 28 -10.29 -9.26 12.26
CA HIS A 28 -11.65 -9.06 12.78
C HIS A 28 -11.80 -7.61 13.25
N THR A 29 -12.93 -7.01 12.93
CA THR A 29 -13.33 -5.66 13.35
C THR A 29 -14.86 -5.62 13.43
N ASP A 30 -15.37 -4.99 14.48
CA ASP A 30 -16.80 -4.93 14.80
C ASP A 30 -17.53 -3.84 14.00
N SER A 31 -16.83 -2.77 13.59
CA SER A 31 -17.39 -1.67 12.81
C SER A 31 -16.29 -0.80 12.16
N GLY A 32 -16.69 0.09 11.25
CA GLY A 32 -15.82 1.11 10.67
C GLY A 32 -15.31 0.77 9.26
N ILE A 33 -14.11 1.27 8.96
CA ILE A 33 -13.46 1.14 7.64
C ILE A 33 -12.19 0.31 7.82
N MET A 34 -12.02 -0.70 6.96
CA MET A 34 -10.79 -1.48 6.88
C MET A 34 -10.12 -1.22 5.54
N ILE A 35 -8.85 -0.80 5.61
CA ILE A 35 -7.99 -0.60 4.45
C ILE A 35 -6.89 -1.65 4.51
N LEU A 36 -6.83 -2.50 3.48
CA LEU A 36 -5.73 -3.43 3.28
C LEU A 36 -4.87 -2.93 2.13
N SER A 37 -3.61 -2.62 2.43
CA SER A 37 -2.61 -2.15 1.46
C SER A 37 -1.50 -3.21 1.33
N PRO A 38 -1.76 -4.34 0.65
CA PRO A 38 -0.70 -5.28 0.30
C PRO A 38 0.40 -4.55 -0.47
N THR A 39 1.64 -4.75 -0.02
CA THR A 39 2.81 -4.24 -0.72
C THR A 39 2.86 -4.82 -2.13
N GLY A 40 3.23 -4.01 -3.11
CA GLY A 40 3.63 -4.52 -4.41
C GLY A 40 4.96 -5.26 -4.32
N LEU A 41 5.28 -6.02 -5.35
CA LEU A 41 6.52 -6.76 -5.48
C LEU A 41 7.11 -6.49 -6.86
N ALA A 42 8.39 -6.19 -6.88
CA ALA A 42 9.15 -6.04 -8.11
C ALA A 42 10.51 -6.70 -7.99
N ILE A 43 11.08 -7.04 -9.15
CA ILE A 43 12.41 -7.65 -9.26
C ILE A 43 13.27 -6.71 -10.10
N VAL A 44 14.51 -6.51 -9.67
CA VAL A 44 15.54 -5.82 -10.47
C VAL A 44 15.96 -6.74 -11.60
N VAL A 45 15.76 -6.34 -12.85
CA VAL A 45 16.05 -7.14 -14.04
C VAL A 45 17.21 -6.60 -14.88
N ALA A 46 17.65 -5.37 -14.62
CA ALA A 46 18.87 -4.80 -15.22
C ALA A 46 19.54 -3.81 -14.26
N GLU A 47 20.82 -3.55 -14.47
CA GLU A 47 21.54 -2.49 -13.75
C GLU A 47 21.29 -1.13 -14.40
N THR A 48 21.24 -0.06 -13.60
CA THR A 48 21.27 1.32 -14.10
C THR A 48 22.53 2.05 -13.67
N SER A 49 22.86 3.11 -14.40
CA SER A 49 23.94 4.04 -14.05
C SER A 49 23.76 4.62 -12.64
N GLU A 50 22.51 4.87 -12.23
CA GLU A 50 22.17 5.37 -10.89
C GLU A 50 22.40 4.31 -9.79
N MET A 51 22.13 3.03 -10.08
CA MET A 51 22.42 1.93 -9.16
C MET A 51 23.92 1.73 -8.95
N ARG A 52 24.73 1.89 -10.02
CA ARG A 52 26.19 1.73 -9.96
C ARG A 52 26.89 2.81 -9.14
N GLN A 53 26.28 3.98 -8.97
CA GLN A 53 26.84 5.07 -8.16
C GLN A 53 26.65 4.86 -6.65
N LYS A 54 25.83 3.88 -6.21
CA LYS A 54 25.67 3.55 -4.80
C LYS A 54 26.45 2.27 -4.46
N PRO A 55 27.49 2.33 -3.59
CA PRO A 55 28.30 1.17 -3.21
C PRO A 55 27.51 0.02 -2.55
N SER A 56 26.32 0.31 -2.02
CA SER A 56 25.35 -0.64 -1.46
C SER A 56 24.09 -0.77 -2.33
N GLY A 57 24.23 -0.58 -3.65
CA GLY A 57 23.11 -0.59 -4.60
C GLY A 57 22.49 -1.97 -4.79
N PHE A 58 21.24 -1.96 -5.27
CA PHE A 58 20.48 -3.16 -5.64
C PHE A 58 21.17 -3.89 -6.80
N ARG A 59 21.07 -5.22 -6.81
CA ARG A 59 21.62 -6.08 -7.87
C ARG A 59 20.50 -6.70 -8.70
N VAL A 60 20.83 -7.09 -9.93
CA VAL A 60 19.93 -7.89 -10.75
C VAL A 60 19.56 -9.18 -10.01
N GLY A 61 18.27 -9.47 -9.93
CA GLY A 61 17.69 -10.56 -9.15
C GLY A 61 17.15 -10.14 -7.78
N ASP A 62 17.52 -8.96 -7.27
CA ASP A 62 17.00 -8.48 -5.99
C ASP A 62 15.50 -8.24 -6.05
N THR A 63 14.83 -8.58 -4.94
CA THR A 63 13.39 -8.33 -4.76
C THR A 63 13.19 -7.03 -3.98
N LEU A 64 12.33 -6.17 -4.50
CA LEU A 64 11.93 -4.91 -3.90
C LEU A 64 10.45 -4.98 -3.51
N GLU A 65 10.13 -4.51 -2.31
CA GLU A 65 8.74 -4.28 -1.89
C GLU A 65 8.32 -2.89 -2.35
N ILE A 66 7.23 -2.78 -3.11
CA ILE A 66 6.62 -1.50 -3.44
C ILE A 66 5.62 -1.17 -2.33
N LEU A 67 5.85 -0.10 -1.58
CA LEU A 67 5.01 0.24 -0.44
C LEU A 67 3.77 1.03 -0.90
N ASN A 68 3.99 2.11 -1.65
CA ASN A 68 2.95 2.97 -2.21
C ASN A 68 3.52 3.85 -3.34
N SER A 69 2.61 4.48 -4.10
CA SER A 69 2.96 5.54 -5.05
C SER A 69 2.99 6.86 -4.31
N VAL A 70 4.12 7.57 -4.35
CA VAL A 70 4.34 8.88 -3.72
C VAL A 70 3.86 10.02 -4.63
N ARG A 71 4.14 9.87 -5.92
CA ARG A 71 3.66 10.75 -6.99
C ARG A 71 3.67 9.97 -8.31
N GLU A 72 3.20 10.59 -9.39
CA GLU A 72 3.22 9.96 -10.70
C GLU A 72 4.63 9.47 -11.07
N GLY A 73 4.73 8.18 -11.34
CA GLY A 73 5.98 7.52 -11.71
C GLY A 73 7.00 7.32 -10.59
N VAL A 74 6.73 7.76 -9.35
CA VAL A 74 7.64 7.57 -8.20
C VAL A 74 6.96 6.75 -7.12
N ASN A 75 7.65 5.69 -6.70
CA ASN A 75 7.19 4.79 -5.65
C ASN A 75 8.14 4.82 -4.45
N ARG A 76 7.56 4.69 -3.26
CA ARG A 76 8.32 4.34 -2.05
C ARG A 76 8.51 2.84 -2.03
N MET A 77 9.74 2.41 -1.89
CA MET A 77 10.15 1.02 -1.94
C MET A 77 10.92 0.63 -0.69
N ARG A 78 11.01 -0.68 -0.45
CA ARG A 78 11.84 -1.27 0.61
C ARG A 78 12.70 -2.40 0.07
N TRP A 79 13.97 -2.43 0.50
CA TRP A 79 14.94 -3.49 0.22
C TRP A 79 15.75 -3.78 1.48
N HIS A 80 15.82 -5.04 1.92
CA HIS A 80 16.50 -5.46 3.16
C HIS A 80 16.23 -4.57 4.38
N GLY A 81 15.00 -4.09 4.53
CA GLY A 81 14.60 -3.22 5.65
C GLY A 81 14.89 -1.73 5.46
N GLN A 82 15.63 -1.34 4.42
CA GLN A 82 15.87 0.05 4.07
C GLN A 82 14.80 0.57 3.12
N GLU A 83 14.25 1.74 3.42
CA GLU A 83 13.24 2.40 2.60
C GLU A 83 13.84 3.53 1.79
N PHE A 84 13.35 3.69 0.56
CA PHE A 84 13.81 4.71 -0.37
C PHE A 84 12.72 5.04 -1.38
N GLU A 85 12.82 6.18 -2.05
CA GLU A 85 11.96 6.56 -3.15
C GLU A 85 12.72 6.44 -4.47
N THR A 86 12.07 5.94 -5.51
CA THR A 86 12.67 5.84 -6.84
C THR A 86 11.63 5.96 -7.95
N THR A 87 12.09 6.44 -9.10
CA THR A 87 11.28 6.49 -10.32
C THR A 87 11.11 5.08 -10.84
N THR A 88 9.86 4.63 -10.91
CA THR A 88 9.49 3.32 -11.48
C THR A 88 8.73 3.46 -12.80
N ALA A 89 8.36 4.68 -13.20
CA ALA A 89 7.86 4.93 -14.54
C ALA A 89 8.43 6.22 -15.13
N GLU A 90 8.84 6.16 -16.39
CA GLU A 90 9.28 7.30 -17.20
C GLU A 90 8.38 7.38 -18.44
N LEU A 91 7.84 8.57 -18.73
CA LEU A 91 6.97 8.81 -19.90
C LEU A 91 5.80 7.81 -20.00
N GLY A 92 5.20 7.45 -18.86
CA GLY A 92 4.07 6.52 -18.80
C GLY A 92 4.42 5.04 -18.99
N ARG A 93 5.71 4.68 -19.03
CA ARG A 93 6.18 3.29 -19.12
C ARG A 93 7.00 2.91 -17.89
N THR A 94 6.87 1.67 -17.44
CA THR A 94 7.73 1.13 -16.37
C THR A 94 9.20 1.23 -16.78
N VAL A 95 10.05 1.66 -15.86
CA VAL A 95 11.50 1.72 -16.07
C VAL A 95 12.05 0.34 -16.44
N SER A 96 13.01 0.31 -17.38
CA SER A 96 13.52 -0.94 -17.97
C SER A 96 14.27 -1.85 -17.00
N TRP A 97 14.78 -1.30 -15.91
CA TRP A 97 15.53 -2.02 -14.89
C TRP A 97 14.67 -2.76 -13.88
N LEU A 98 13.37 -2.45 -13.84
CA LEU A 98 12.44 -2.99 -12.85
C LEU A 98 11.31 -3.75 -13.53
N ARG A 99 11.05 -4.97 -13.06
CA ARG A 99 9.86 -5.72 -13.45
C ARG A 99 8.91 -5.84 -12.27
N THR A 100 7.77 -5.16 -12.34
CA THR A 100 6.69 -5.35 -11.36
C THR A 100 6.05 -6.72 -11.56
N ILE A 101 6.08 -7.52 -10.50
CA ILE A 101 5.41 -8.83 -10.42
C ILE A 101 3.99 -8.67 -9.88
N ARG A 102 3.82 -7.74 -8.93
CA ARG A 102 2.54 -7.41 -8.31
C ARG A 102 2.49 -5.93 -8.01
N GLU A 103 1.46 -5.24 -8.48
CA GLU A 103 1.22 -3.84 -8.11
C GLU A 103 0.78 -3.72 -6.64
N PRO A 104 1.13 -2.63 -5.94
CA PRO A 104 0.50 -2.31 -4.66
C PRO A 104 -0.97 -1.96 -4.90
N VAL A 105 -1.89 -2.78 -4.40
CA VAL A 105 -3.33 -2.58 -4.60
C VAL A 105 -4.00 -2.34 -3.26
N GLN A 106 -4.55 -1.15 -3.07
CA GLN A 106 -5.33 -0.85 -1.87
C GLN A 106 -6.75 -1.41 -2.01
N SER A 107 -7.20 -2.17 -1.01
CA SER A 107 -8.55 -2.71 -0.91
C SER A 107 -9.27 -2.08 0.27
N TRP A 108 -10.45 -1.55 0.01
CA TRP A 108 -11.26 -0.83 0.99
C TRP A 108 -12.52 -1.63 1.30
N TRP A 109 -12.84 -1.73 2.59
CA TRP A 109 -14.04 -2.39 3.09
C TRP A 109 -14.72 -1.46 4.09
N VAL A 110 -16.04 -1.34 3.98
CA VAL A 110 -16.86 -0.54 4.88
C VAL A 110 -17.90 -1.43 5.55
N TYR A 111 -18.03 -1.33 6.86
CA TYR A 111 -19.13 -1.98 7.57
C TYR A 111 -20.39 -1.14 7.43
N MET A 112 -21.43 -1.74 6.85
CA MET A 112 -22.72 -1.08 6.67
C MET A 112 -23.79 -1.81 7.45
N THR A 113 -24.76 -1.05 7.95
CA THR A 113 -26.01 -1.59 8.51
C THR A 113 -27.15 -1.00 7.71
N ASP A 114 -27.97 -1.85 7.10
CA ASP A 114 -29.22 -1.42 6.48
C ASP A 114 -30.23 -1.07 7.59
N SER A 115 -30.65 0.18 7.62
CA SER A 115 -31.61 0.68 8.61
C SER A 115 -32.99 0.03 8.48
N THR A 116 -33.34 -0.44 7.27
CA THR A 116 -34.64 -1.03 6.97
C THR A 116 -34.68 -2.51 7.35
N SER A 117 -33.70 -3.30 6.89
CA SER A 117 -33.65 -4.75 7.18
C SER A 117 -32.88 -5.12 8.45
N ARG A 118 -32.24 -4.15 9.12
CA ARG A 118 -31.32 -4.34 10.26
C ARG A 118 -30.14 -5.28 9.96
N ARG A 119 -29.92 -5.66 8.70
CA ARG A 119 -28.79 -6.50 8.30
C ARG A 119 -27.52 -5.68 8.29
N SER A 120 -26.42 -6.31 8.68
CA SER A 120 -25.11 -5.69 8.64
C SER A 120 -24.09 -6.58 7.94
N GLY A 121 -23.05 -5.96 7.40
CA GLY A 121 -22.00 -6.68 6.71
C GLY A 121 -20.92 -5.76 6.17
N TRP A 122 -19.83 -6.39 5.74
CA TRP A 122 -18.72 -5.73 5.08
C TRP A 122 -18.96 -5.64 3.58
N MET A 123 -18.96 -4.43 3.05
CA MET A 123 -19.02 -4.17 1.62
C MET A 123 -17.63 -3.82 1.11
N ARG A 124 -17.17 -4.53 0.07
CA ARG A 124 -15.95 -4.19 -0.66
C ARG A 124 -16.23 -2.98 -1.54
N MET A 125 -15.48 -1.90 -1.36
CA MET A 125 -15.52 -0.76 -2.26
C MET A 125 -14.65 -1.04 -3.48
N GLY A 126 -15.08 -0.58 -4.67
CA GLY A 126 -14.29 -0.65 -5.89
C GLY A 126 -12.90 -0.03 -5.71
N GLY A 127 -11.88 -0.63 -6.30
CA GLY A 127 -10.48 -0.30 -6.05
C GLY A 127 -10.12 1.13 -6.47
N VAL A 128 -9.78 1.97 -5.49
CA VAL A 128 -9.10 3.24 -5.74
C VAL A 128 -7.62 2.90 -5.98
N LYS A 129 -7.03 3.34 -7.09
CA LYS A 129 -5.57 3.25 -7.27
C LYS A 129 -4.92 3.92 -6.06
N ALA A 130 -3.99 3.25 -5.40
CA ALA A 130 -3.28 3.76 -4.22
C ALA A 130 -2.39 4.96 -4.61
N ARG A 131 -3.01 6.11 -4.88
CA ARG A 131 -2.32 7.41 -4.82
C ARG A 131 -2.18 7.75 -3.35
N VAL A 132 -1.09 8.43 -2.99
CA VAL A 132 -0.95 9.03 -1.65
C VAL A 132 -2.27 9.69 -1.26
N ASN A 133 -2.58 9.64 0.03
CA ASN A 133 -3.38 10.65 0.70
C ASN A 133 -2.77 12.04 0.43
N GLU A 134 -2.81 12.55 -0.81
CA GLU A 134 -2.90 13.99 -0.98
C GLU A 134 -4.17 14.36 -0.22
N ALA A 135 -4.05 15.25 0.75
CA ALA A 135 -5.19 15.89 1.38
C ALA A 135 -5.93 16.69 0.29
N GLN A 136 -6.65 16.01 -0.60
CA GLN A 136 -7.50 16.63 -1.59
C GLN A 136 -8.78 17.03 -0.88
N HIS A 137 -8.70 18.25 -0.34
CA HIS A 137 -9.78 19.13 0.08
C HIS A 137 -10.42 18.86 1.46
N PRO A 138 -10.79 19.94 2.18
CA PRO A 138 -11.64 19.83 3.36
C PRO A 138 -12.97 19.19 2.97
N ASP A 139 -13.36 18.17 3.74
CA ASP A 139 -14.68 17.54 3.85
C ASP A 139 -15.71 17.91 2.76
N ALA A 140 -15.98 16.96 1.85
CA ALA A 140 -17.24 16.93 1.08
C ALA A 140 -18.47 16.61 1.96
N CYS A 141 -18.31 16.58 3.29
CA CYS A 141 -19.39 16.55 4.27
C CYS A 141 -19.26 17.75 5.23
N GLY A 142 -19.30 18.96 4.67
CA GLY A 142 -19.40 20.20 5.41
C GLY A 142 -20.70 20.93 5.07
N ARG A 143 -21.73 20.68 5.88
CA ARG A 143 -23.03 21.37 6.08
C ARG A 143 -23.83 21.82 4.85
#